data_AF-A0A9P0PYJ0-F1
#
_entry.id   AF-A0A9P0PYJ0-F1
#
_cell.length_a   1.000
_cell.length_b   1.000
_cell.length_c   1.000
_cell.angle_alpha   90.00
_cell.angle_beta   90.00
_cell.angle_gamma   90.00
#
_symmetry.space_group_name_H-M   'P 1'
#
loop_
_entity.id
_entity.type
_entity.pdbx_description
1 polymer ?
#
loop_
_entity_poly.entity_id
_entity_poly.type
_entity_poly.pdbx_seq_one_letter_code
_entity_poly.pdbx_strand_id
1 'polypeptide(L)'
;MAPGLPLPPEPVITRWGTWLNAALFYADNFVKIKEIFLLLDADSIALRSCRKSILESNILEDLAFIKVHFFMLAKVIMELKNTQLSLNESFRIIEKVIEELSLIPEEIGNKVRVK
;
A
#
# COMPACT_ATOMS: atom_id res chain seq x y z
N MET A 1 14.51 -17.77 1.88
CA MET A 1 13.31 -17.81 1.02
C MET A 1 12.13 -18.28 1.86
N ALA A 2 10.92 -17.77 1.61
CA ALA A 2 9.68 -18.23 2.26
C ALA A 2 8.87 -19.10 1.28
N PRO A 3 8.94 -20.45 1.38
CA PRO A 3 8.20 -21.34 0.47
C PRO A 3 6.69 -21.09 0.59
N GLY A 4 6.00 -20.97 -0.56
CA GLY A 4 4.54 -20.78 -0.61
C GLY A 4 4.06 -19.32 -0.53
N LEU A 5 4.96 -18.34 -0.34
CA LEU A 5 4.61 -16.93 -0.48
C LEU A 5 4.73 -16.50 -1.95
N PRO A 6 3.70 -15.87 -2.56
CA PRO A 6 3.82 -15.34 -3.91
C PRO A 6 4.83 -14.18 -3.92
N LEU A 7 5.40 -13.90 -5.10
CA LEU A 7 6.27 -12.74 -5.25
C LEU A 7 5.50 -11.45 -4.97
N PRO A 8 6.14 -10.43 -4.37
CA PRO A 8 5.51 -9.12 -4.22
C PRO A 8 5.05 -8.61 -5.59
N PRO A 9 3.86 -7.99 -5.67
CA PRO A 9 3.38 -7.44 -6.92
C PRO A 9 4.31 -6.30 -7.35
N GLU A 10 4.71 -6.30 -8.62
CA GLU A 10 5.54 -5.22 -9.16
C GLU A 10 4.70 -3.94 -9.28
N PRO A 11 5.11 -2.82 -8.65
CA PRO A 11 4.43 -1.56 -8.81
C PRO A 11 4.61 -1.08 -10.26
N VAL A 12 3.52 -1.02 -11.01
CA VAL A 12 3.50 -0.52 -12.38
C VAL A 12 3.28 0.99 -12.33
N ILE A 13 4.28 1.77 -12.77
CA ILE A 13 4.30 3.24 -12.71
C ILE A 13 3.01 3.86 -13.29
N THR A 14 2.46 3.29 -14.36
CA THR A 14 1.25 3.80 -15.04
C THR A 14 -0.06 3.33 -14.42
N ARG A 15 -0.04 2.40 -13.45
CA ARG A 15 -1.22 1.90 -12.76
C ARG A 15 -1.11 2.18 -11.27
N TRP A 16 -1.53 3.38 -10.88
CA TRP A 16 -1.41 3.91 -9.52
C TRP A 16 -2.04 3.04 -8.42
N GLY A 17 -2.98 2.14 -8.74
CA GLY A 17 -3.49 1.16 -7.75
C GLY A 17 -2.50 0.04 -7.39
N THR A 18 -1.50 -0.23 -8.23
CA THR A 18 -0.55 -1.35 -8.02
C THR A 18 0.45 -1.07 -6.90
N TRP A 19 0.82 0.19 -6.65
CA TRP A 19 1.68 0.52 -5.51
C TRP A 19 0.95 0.26 -4.18
N LEU A 20 -0.34 0.58 -4.09
CA LEU A 20 -1.15 0.27 -2.91
C LEU A 20 -1.23 -1.24 -2.68
N ASN A 21 -1.46 -2.02 -3.74
CA ASN A 21 -1.44 -3.48 -3.64
C ASN A 21 -0.08 -4.03 -3.15
N ALA A 22 1.03 -3.42 -3.58
CA ALA A 22 2.35 -3.77 -3.06
C ALA A 22 2.49 -3.41 -1.58
N ALA A 23 2.07 -2.22 -1.16
CA ALA A 23 2.09 -1.83 0.25
C ALA A 23 1.24 -2.79 1.11
N LEU A 24 0.07 -3.20 0.65
CA LEU A 24 -0.77 -4.20 1.33
C LEU A 24 -0.06 -5.55 1.46
N PHE A 25 0.56 -6.03 0.37
CA PHE A 25 1.34 -7.26 0.40
C PHE A 25 2.49 -7.20 1.40
N TYR A 26 3.23 -6.09 1.44
CA TYR A 26 4.31 -5.89 2.40
C TYR A 26 3.80 -5.79 3.83
N ALA A 27 2.66 -5.12 4.07
CA ALA A 27 2.04 -5.06 5.39
C ALA A 27 1.68 -6.45 5.93
N ASP A 28 1.13 -7.32 5.07
CA ASP A 28 0.74 -8.69 5.44
C ASP A 28 1.92 -9.63 5.69
N ASN A 29 3.06 -9.35 5.06
CA ASN A 29 4.21 -10.26 5.03
C ASN A 29 5.49 -9.65 5.61
N PHE A 30 5.39 -8.50 6.28
CA PHE A 30 6.53 -7.68 6.68
C PHE A 30 7.56 -8.47 7.50
N VAL A 31 7.10 -9.24 8.49
CA VAL A 31 7.97 -10.03 9.38
C VAL A 31 8.80 -11.03 8.57
N LYS A 32 8.16 -11.83 7.72
CA LYS A 32 8.83 -12.84 6.88
C LYS A 32 9.82 -12.19 5.89
N ILE A 33 9.41 -11.07 5.30
CA ILE A 33 10.24 -10.33 4.33
C ILE A 33 11.46 -9.73 5.04
N LYS A 34 11.28 -9.15 6.22
CA LYS A 34 12.35 -8.63 7.07
C LYS A 34 13.37 -9.71 7.42
N GLU A 35 12.92 -10.89 7.85
CA GLU A 35 13.79 -12.03 8.12
C GLU A 35 14.62 -12.42 6.89
N ILE A 36 14.00 -12.49 5.71
CA ILE A 36 14.72 -12.80 4.46
C ILE A 36 15.83 -11.77 4.20
N PHE A 37 15.53 -10.48 4.29
CA PHE A 37 16.52 -9.41 4.04
C PHE A 37 17.66 -9.40 5.07
N LEU A 38 17.40 -9.85 6.30
CA LEU A 38 18.44 -10.00 7.31
C LEU A 38 19.32 -11.25 7.08
N LEU A 39 18.75 -12.35 6.60
CA LEU A 39 19.46 -13.62 6.37
C LEU A 39 20.29 -13.68 5.07
N LEU A 40 20.08 -12.77 4.12
CA LEU A 40 20.80 -12.77 2.84
C LEU A 40 22.28 -12.40 3.00
N ASP A 41 23.21 -13.31 2.71
CA ASP A 41 24.65 -13.08 2.88
C ASP A 41 25.31 -12.25 1.73
N ALA A 42 24.51 -11.52 0.95
CA ALA A 42 25.04 -10.69 -0.13
C ALA A 42 25.41 -9.28 0.38
N ASP A 43 26.53 -8.71 -0.04
CA ASP A 43 26.87 -7.30 0.26
C ASP A 43 26.73 -6.43 -0.99
N SER A 44 25.49 -6.17 -1.39
CA SER A 44 25.18 -5.23 -2.47
C SER A 44 24.69 -3.90 -1.92
N ILE A 45 24.91 -2.82 -2.68
CA ILE A 45 24.40 -1.49 -2.34
C ILE A 45 22.87 -1.53 -2.17
N ALA A 46 22.17 -2.25 -3.04
CA ALA A 46 20.72 -2.42 -2.97
C ALA A 46 20.30 -3.10 -1.66
N LEU A 47 20.99 -4.17 -1.24
CA LEU A 47 20.65 -4.88 -0.01
C LEU A 47 20.90 -4.01 1.23
N ARG A 48 22.00 -3.24 1.25
CA ARG A 48 22.28 -2.28 2.33
C ARG A 48 21.17 -1.24 2.46
N SER A 49 20.72 -0.68 1.35
CA SER A 49 19.59 0.26 1.33
C SER A 49 18.30 -0.37 1.82
N CYS A 50 17.95 -1.57 1.34
CA CYS A 50 16.75 -2.28 1.79
C CYS A 50 16.78 -2.60 3.29
N ARG A 51 17.93 -3.08 3.80
CA ARG A 51 18.10 -3.35 5.24
C ARG A 51 17.93 -2.10 6.08
N LYS A 52 18.53 -0.98 5.64
CA LYS A 52 18.36 0.31 6.33
C LYS A 52 16.88 0.68 6.41
N SER A 53 16.16 0.65 5.28
CA SER A 53 14.73 0.95 5.26
C SER A 53 13.94 0.01 6.16
N ILE A 54 14.09 -1.32 6.05
CA ILE A 54 13.32 -2.30 6.84
C ILE A 54 13.60 -2.23 8.35
N LEU A 55 14.75 -1.66 8.75
CA LEU A 55 15.11 -1.41 10.13
C LEU A 55 14.67 -0.03 10.64
N GLU A 56 14.17 0.86 9.78
CA GLU A 56 13.54 2.11 10.22
C GLU A 56 12.32 1.77 11.08
N SER A 57 12.20 2.46 12.20
CA SER A 57 11.25 2.15 13.29
C SER A 57 9.78 2.40 12.94
N ASN A 58 9.49 2.91 11.75
CA ASN A 58 8.17 3.43 11.40
C ASN A 58 7.54 2.69 10.22
N ILE A 59 8.30 1.88 9.48
CA ILE A 59 7.79 1.27 8.23
C ILE A 59 6.62 0.33 8.51
N LEU A 60 6.66 -0.41 9.62
CA LEU A 60 5.57 -1.34 9.94
C LEU A 60 4.29 -0.56 10.30
N GLU A 61 4.43 0.51 11.07
CA GLU A 61 3.37 1.42 11.46
C GLU A 61 2.78 2.12 10.24
N ASP A 62 3.62 2.60 9.33
CA ASP A 62 3.22 3.25 8.08
C ASP A 62 2.50 2.27 7.16
N LEU A 63 3.00 1.05 7.01
CA LEU A 63 2.36 -0.01 6.23
C LEU A 63 1.00 -0.41 6.83
N ALA A 64 0.92 -0.52 8.16
CA ALA A 64 -0.32 -0.79 8.86
C ALA A 64 -1.32 0.36 8.68
N PHE A 65 -0.87 1.61 8.76
CA PHE A 65 -1.70 2.79 8.52
C PHE A 65 -2.23 2.80 7.09
N ILE A 66 -1.38 2.57 6.08
CA ILE A 66 -1.78 2.47 4.69
C ILE A 66 -2.82 1.37 4.49
N LYS A 67 -2.61 0.20 5.12
CA LYS A 67 -3.54 -0.91 5.04
C LYS A 67 -4.90 -0.58 5.67
N VAL A 68 -4.94 0.10 6.81
CA VAL A 68 -6.21 0.40 7.49
C VAL A 68 -6.99 1.50 6.75
N HIS A 69 -6.31 2.55 6.28
CA HIS A 69 -6.98 3.77 5.81
C HIS A 69 -7.05 3.90 4.28
N PHE A 70 -6.17 3.26 3.53
CA PHE A 70 -6.05 3.47 2.08
C PHE A 70 -6.27 2.19 1.25
N PHE A 71 -6.49 1.02 1.85
CA PHE A 71 -6.73 -0.21 1.07
C PHE A 71 -7.94 -0.09 0.15
N MET A 72 -8.98 0.63 0.58
CA MET A 72 -10.21 0.83 -0.19
C MET A 72 -9.92 1.60 -1.50
N LEU A 73 -8.92 2.49 -1.52
CA LEU A 73 -8.52 3.19 -2.74
C LEU A 73 -8.01 2.24 -3.84
N ALA A 74 -7.29 1.17 -3.47
CA ALA A 74 -6.81 0.20 -4.45
C ALA A 74 -7.98 -0.49 -5.17
N LYS A 75 -9.02 -0.83 -4.40
CA LYS A 75 -10.26 -1.43 -4.91
C LYS A 75 -11.04 -0.46 -5.78
N VAL A 76 -11.28 0.76 -5.30
CA VAL A 76 -12.05 1.79 -6.02
C VAL A 76 -11.38 2.21 -7.32
N ILE A 77 -10.05 2.39 -7.33
CA ILE A 77 -9.32 2.72 -8.56
C ILE A 77 -9.48 1.61 -9.61
N MET A 78 -9.59 0.35 -9.19
CA MET A 78 -9.83 -0.77 -10.09
C MET A 78 -11.28 -0.79 -10.58
N GLU A 79 -12.25 -0.55 -9.70
CA GLU A 79 -13.67 -0.46 -10.04
C GLU A 79 -13.95 0.67 -11.04
N LEU A 80 -13.45 1.89 -10.77
CA LEU A 80 -13.62 3.05 -11.64
C LEU A 80 -12.92 2.93 -13.00
N LYS A 81 -11.94 2.02 -13.12
CA LYS A 81 -11.30 1.70 -14.41
C LYS A 81 -12.15 0.76 -15.26
N ASN A 82 -13.13 0.08 -14.68
CA ASN A 82 -14.01 -0.81 -15.42
C ASN A 82 -15.06 -0.01 -16.19
N THR A 83 -15.19 -0.24 -17.50
CA THR A 83 -16.03 0.54 -18.41
C THR A 83 -17.53 0.25 -18.29
N GLN A 84 -17.93 -0.60 -17.35
CA GLN A 84 -19.32 -1.04 -17.17
C GLN A 84 -20.11 -0.18 -16.18
N LEU A 85 -19.48 0.78 -15.50
CA LEU A 85 -20.15 1.65 -14.54
C LEU A 85 -20.86 2.81 -15.24
N SER A 86 -22.10 3.10 -14.83
CA SER A 86 -22.74 4.36 -15.16
C SER A 86 -22.08 5.53 -14.43
N LEU A 87 -22.32 6.73 -14.94
CA LEU A 87 -21.82 7.96 -14.31
C LEU A 87 -22.33 8.11 -12.87
N ASN A 88 -23.60 7.80 -12.63
CA ASN A 88 -24.22 7.93 -11.32
C ASN A 88 -23.63 6.93 -10.30
N GLU A 89 -23.38 5.69 -10.72
CA GLU A 89 -22.67 4.71 -9.88
C GLU A 89 -21.23 5.15 -9.57
N SER A 90 -20.53 5.72 -10.56
CA SER A 90 -19.18 6.25 -10.37
C SER A 90 -19.17 7.39 -9.33
N PHE A 91 -20.14 8.30 -9.38
CA PHE A 91 -20.27 9.37 -8.38
C PHE A 91 -20.51 8.83 -6.98
N ARG A 92 -21.42 7.86 -6.82
CA ARG A 92 -21.66 7.22 -5.51
C ARG A 92 -20.43 6.57 -4.92
N ILE A 93 -19.60 5.94 -5.76
CA ILE A 93 -18.33 5.35 -5.32
C ILE A 93 -17.40 6.45 -4.79
N ILE A 94 -17.29 7.58 -5.50
CA ILE A 94 -16.45 8.72 -5.08
C ILE A 94 -16.95 9.33 -3.78
N GLU A 95 -18.26 9.55 -3.62
CA GLU A 95 -18.86 10.08 -2.39
C GLU A 95 -18.52 9.21 -1.19
N LYS A 96 -18.68 7.89 -1.33
CA LYS A 96 -18.31 6.92 -0.29
C LYS A 96 -16.82 6.99 0.07
N VAL A 97 -15.95 7.18 -0.91
CA VAL A 97 -14.50 7.34 -0.67
C VAL A 97 -14.23 8.59 0.15
N ILE A 98 -14.85 9.71 -0.20
CA ILE A 98 -14.70 10.97 0.52
C ILE A 98 -15.15 10.81 1.98
N GLU A 99 -16.28 10.13 2.21
CA GLU A 99 -16.77 9.83 3.56
C GLU A 99 -15.75 9.00 4.35
N GLU A 100 -15.23 7.91 3.81
CA GLU A 100 -14.24 7.08 4.51
C GLU A 100 -12.92 7.83 4.76
N LEU A 101 -12.45 8.65 3.82
CA LEU A 101 -11.26 9.50 4.00
C LEU A 101 -11.47 10.59 5.07
N SER A 102 -12.71 11.03 5.26
CA SER A 102 -13.09 11.97 6.32
C SER A 102 -13.06 11.35 7.74
N LEU A 103 -12.87 10.03 7.85
CA LEU A 103 -12.72 9.34 9.14
C LEU A 103 -11.26 9.13 9.55
N ILE A 104 -10.31 9.49 8.69
CA ILE A 104 -8.87 9.32 8.96
C ILE A 104 -8.44 10.25 10.12
N PRO A 105 -7.61 9.76 11.08
CA PRO A 105 -7.15 10.52 12.25
C PRO A 105 -6.55 11.89 11.91
N GLU A 106 -6.76 12.89 12.78
CA GLU A 106 -6.56 14.32 12.47
C GLU A 106 -5.17 14.70 11.95
N GLU A 107 -4.04 14.17 12.48
CA GLU A 107 -2.71 14.58 11.98
C GLU A 107 -2.48 14.25 10.50
N ILE A 108 -2.82 13.02 10.08
CA ILE A 108 -2.64 12.57 8.71
C ILE A 108 -3.87 12.94 7.87
N GLY A 109 -5.05 12.86 8.45
CA GLY A 109 -6.32 13.26 7.85
C GLY A 109 -6.33 14.73 7.45
N ASN A 110 -5.76 15.63 8.24
CA ASN A 110 -5.64 17.05 7.89
C ASN A 110 -4.73 17.24 6.66
N LYS A 111 -3.63 16.47 6.54
CA LYS A 111 -2.77 16.52 5.34
C LYS A 111 -3.49 16.02 4.08
N VAL A 112 -4.39 15.06 4.23
CA VAL A 112 -5.19 14.49 3.13
C VAL A 112 -6.32 15.44 2.70
N ARG A 113 -6.93 16.18 3.64
CA ARG A 113 -8.06 17.09 3.37
C ARG A 113 -7.67 18.46 2.81
N VAL A 114 -6.43 18.91 3.01
CA VAL A 114 -5.98 20.29 2.72
C VAL A 114 -5.41 20.42 1.29
N LYS A 115 -6.01 19.78 0.29
CA LYS A 115 -5.68 20.00 -1.13
C LYS A 115 -6.88 20.21 -2.00
#